data_AF-A0A537ESL3-F1
#
_entry.id   AF-A0A537ESL3-F1
#
_cell.length_a   1.000
_cell.length_b   1.000
_cell.length_c   1.000
_cell.angle_alpha   90.00
_cell.angle_beta   90.00
_cell.angle_gamma   90.00
#
_symmetry.space_group_name_H-M   'P 1'
#
loop_
_entity.id
_entity.type
_entity.pdbx_description
1 polymer ?
#
loop_
_entity_poly.entity_id
_entity_poly.type
_entity_poly.pdbx_seq_one_letter_code
_entity_poly.pdbx_strand_id
1 'polypeptide(L)'
;QGTATVRLSALISPSNISHLYISISSIQLHREGFLNWTTISQSFPVIDLLSPTSQSTPQTITSASVPSGRYDSMKIIFSNSTVLISGQIQPVAASPALDADMTMLVAPNGNGDLLLIVAFDYATLFADTPSLSLILVSATTA
;
A
#
# COMPACT_ATOMS: atom_id res chain seq x y z
N GLN A 1 21.94 -2.41 -9.82
CA GLN A 1 20.83 -2.20 -8.87
C GLN A 1 20.36 -0.76 -9.00
N GLY A 2 19.15 -0.44 -8.57
CA GLY A 2 18.63 0.92 -8.42
C GLY A 2 17.66 0.96 -7.23
N THR A 3 16.93 2.05 -7.07
CA THR A 3 15.99 2.24 -5.94
C THR A 3 14.56 2.19 -6.44
N ALA A 4 13.71 1.41 -5.78
CA ALA A 4 12.26 1.48 -5.97
C ALA A 4 11.64 2.19 -4.77
N THR A 5 10.91 3.27 -5.04
CA THR A 5 10.08 3.98 -4.06
C THR A 5 8.63 3.68 -4.35
N VAL A 6 7.88 3.32 -3.32
CA VAL A 6 6.43 3.11 -3.42
C VAL A 6 5.76 4.08 -2.48
N ARG A 7 4.72 4.74 -2.97
CA ARG A 7 3.90 5.69 -2.25
C ARG A 7 2.45 5.27 -2.30
N LEU A 8 1.72 5.56 -1.22
CA LEU A 8 0.31 5.22 -1.10
C LEU A 8 -0.49 6.48 -0.75
N SER A 9 -1.63 6.62 -1.41
CA SER A 9 -2.64 7.65 -1.15
C SER A 9 -4.01 6.98 -1.10
N ALA A 10 -4.86 7.44 -0.18
CA ALA A 10 -6.20 6.91 0.02
C ALA A 10 -7.27 7.92 -0.41
N LEU A 11 -8.30 7.45 -1.10
CA LEU A 11 -9.55 8.16 -1.29
C LEU A 11 -10.41 7.98 -0.04
N ILE A 12 -10.94 9.09 0.45
CA ILE A 12 -11.76 9.15 1.67
C ILE A 12 -13.22 9.07 1.28
N SER A 13 -14.02 8.39 2.09
CA SER A 13 -15.48 8.62 2.12
C SER A 13 -15.91 9.20 3.47
N PRO A 14 -17.00 9.99 3.52
CA PRO A 14 -17.49 10.54 4.79
C PRO A 14 -17.82 9.41 5.78
N SER A 15 -17.19 9.42 6.96
CA SER A 15 -17.48 8.45 8.02
C SER A 15 -17.23 9.04 9.41
N ASN A 16 -17.73 8.35 10.43
CA ASN A 16 -17.46 8.60 11.84
C ASN A 16 -16.13 7.98 12.34
N ILE A 17 -15.31 7.42 11.45
CA ILE A 17 -14.00 6.85 11.80
C ILE A 17 -12.98 7.98 11.93
N SER A 18 -12.25 8.01 13.04
CA SER A 18 -11.20 9.02 13.25
C SER A 18 -9.87 8.63 12.59
N HIS A 19 -9.51 7.34 12.66
CA HIS A 19 -8.25 6.82 12.11
C HIS A 19 -8.41 5.38 11.59
N LEU A 20 -7.68 5.05 10.52
CA LEU A 20 -7.56 3.69 9.99
C LEU A 20 -6.08 3.39 9.74
N TYR A 21 -5.49 2.62 10.64
CA TYR A 21 -4.09 2.25 10.61
C TYR A 21 -3.90 0.93 9.87
N ILE A 22 -3.15 0.94 8.77
CA ILE A 22 -2.76 -0.24 8.04
C ILE A 22 -1.28 -0.54 8.24
N SER A 23 -0.97 -1.83 8.30
CA SER A 23 0.40 -2.34 8.42
C SER A 23 0.74 -3.22 7.23
N ILE A 24 1.98 -3.13 6.75
CA ILE A 24 2.49 -3.90 5.61
C ILE A 24 3.52 -4.91 6.12
N SER A 25 3.41 -6.15 5.65
CA SER A 25 4.37 -7.22 5.94
C SER A 25 5.43 -7.34 4.85
N SER A 26 5.05 -7.18 3.59
CA SER A 26 5.97 -7.24 2.45
C SER A 26 5.37 -6.61 1.20
N ILE A 27 6.26 -6.23 0.29
CA ILE A 27 5.93 -5.80 -1.08
C ILE A 27 6.70 -6.70 -2.03
N GLN A 28 6.03 -7.22 -3.05
CA GLN A 28 6.64 -8.06 -4.07
C GLN A 28 6.54 -7.35 -5.41
N LEU A 29 7.64 -7.31 -6.16
CA LEU A 29 7.72 -6.69 -7.48
C LEU A 29 8.06 -7.74 -8.52
N HIS A 30 7.26 -7.84 -9.58
CA HIS A 30 7.55 -8.67 -10.74
C HIS A 30 8.31 -7.87 -11.79
N ARG A 31 9.39 -8.45 -12.31
CA ARG A 31 10.23 -7.84 -13.33
C ARG A 31 9.96 -8.50 -14.66
N GLU A 32 9.68 -7.70 -15.69
CA GLU A 32 9.33 -8.16 -17.04
C GLU A 32 10.38 -9.15 -17.56
N GLY A 33 9.91 -10.33 -18.00
CA GLY A 33 10.75 -11.40 -18.53
C GLY A 33 11.43 -12.30 -17.49
N PHE A 34 11.12 -12.16 -16.19
CA PHE A 34 11.66 -13.01 -15.13
C PHE A 34 10.56 -13.76 -14.39
N LEU A 35 10.80 -15.03 -14.03
CA LEU A 35 9.83 -15.85 -13.28
C LEU A 35 9.79 -15.53 -11.77
N ASN A 36 10.88 -14.97 -11.24
CA ASN A 36 11.03 -14.73 -9.80
C ASN A 36 10.64 -13.30 -9.43
N TRP A 37 9.92 -13.17 -8.32
CA TRP A 37 9.56 -11.89 -7.74
C TRP A 37 10.69 -11.36 -6.85
N THR A 38 10.85 -10.03 -6.85
CA THR A 38 11.70 -9.34 -5.88
C THR A 38 10.87 -9.01 -4.65
N THR A 39 11.16 -9.65 -3.53
CA THR A 39 10.46 -9.39 -2.26
C THR A 39 11.21 -8.35 -1.43
N ILE A 40 10.50 -7.28 -1.07
CA ILE A 40 10.92 -6.26 -0.11
C ILE A 40 10.26 -6.59 1.23
N SER A 41 11.07 -6.91 2.23
CA SER A 41 10.62 -7.33 3.57
C SER A 41 11.28 -6.52 4.69
N GLN A 42 11.66 -5.27 4.40
CA GLN A 42 12.18 -4.34 5.40
C GLN A 42 11.08 -3.88 6.37
N SER A 43 11.44 -3.15 7.42
CA SER A 43 10.43 -2.52 8.29
C SER A 43 9.62 -1.49 7.50
N PHE A 44 8.29 -1.60 7.58
CA PHE A 44 7.35 -0.67 6.96
C PHE A 44 6.73 0.25 8.02
N PRO A 45 6.43 1.51 7.67
CA PRO A 45 5.68 2.39 8.56
C PRO A 45 4.24 1.90 8.72
N VAL A 46 3.63 2.20 9.88
CA VAL A 46 2.18 2.13 10.04
C VAL A 46 1.58 3.34 9.33
N ILE A 47 0.65 3.09 8.42
CA ILE A 47 0.06 4.12 7.56
C ILE A 47 -1.33 4.42 8.09
N ASP A 48 -1.62 5.70 8.33
CA ASP A 48 -2.97 6.15 8.65
C ASP A 48 -3.65 6.63 7.37
N LEU A 49 -4.63 5.87 6.88
CA LEU A 49 -5.35 6.19 5.64
C LEU A 49 -6.29 7.40 5.80
N LEU A 50 -6.59 7.81 7.03
CA LEU A 50 -7.61 8.82 7.33
C LEU A 50 -7.07 10.13 7.91
N SER A 51 -5.80 10.17 8.35
CA SER A 51 -5.20 11.41 8.86
C SER A 51 -5.07 12.50 7.79
N PRO A 52 -5.33 13.78 8.13
CA PRO A 52 -5.36 14.88 7.16
C PRO A 52 -4.02 15.18 6.47
N THR A 53 -2.89 14.67 6.96
CA THR A 53 -1.58 14.76 6.28
C THR A 53 -1.36 13.64 5.25
N SER A 54 -2.13 12.55 5.31
CA SER A 54 -2.04 11.38 4.43
C SER A 54 -2.70 11.58 3.06
N GLN A 55 -3.55 12.61 2.94
CA GLN A 55 -4.49 12.73 1.82
C GLN A 55 -4.08 13.79 0.79
N SER A 56 -3.31 14.81 1.19
CA SER A 56 -2.78 15.83 0.27
C SER A 56 -1.37 15.49 -0.25
N THR A 57 -0.63 14.62 0.46
CA THR A 57 0.72 14.21 0.10
C THR A 57 0.82 12.68 0.15
N PRO A 58 1.15 12.00 -0.95
CA PRO A 58 1.37 10.55 -0.93
C PRO A 58 2.40 10.15 0.12
N GLN A 59 2.07 9.16 0.94
CA GLN A 59 2.97 8.66 1.97
C GLN A 59 3.93 7.63 1.36
N THR A 60 5.23 7.79 1.60
CA THR A 60 6.21 6.78 1.19
C THR A 60 6.09 5.57 2.10
N ILE A 61 5.71 4.43 1.51
CA ILE A 61 5.56 3.17 2.24
C ILE A 61 6.88 2.40 2.26
N THR A 62 7.69 2.54 1.21
CA THR A 62 9.03 1.96 1.16
C THR A 62 9.94 2.71 0.19
N SER A 63 11.24 2.61 0.45
CA SER A 63 12.30 2.89 -0.51
C SER A 63 13.36 1.80 -0.34
N ALA A 64 13.57 1.00 -1.37
CA ALA A 64 14.36 -0.22 -1.30
C ALA A 64 15.27 -0.39 -2.51
N SER A 65 16.47 -0.95 -2.29
CA SER A 65 17.36 -1.35 -3.38
C SER A 65 16.79 -2.58 -4.09
N VAL A 66 16.64 -2.50 -5.40
CA VAL A 66 16.12 -3.59 -6.24
C VAL A 66 17.00 -3.79 -7.48
N PRO A 67 16.93 -4.96 -8.14
CA PRO A 67 17.54 -5.14 -9.45
C PRO A 67 17.06 -4.07 -10.45
N SER A 68 17.95 -3.58 -11.31
CA SER A 68 17.52 -2.69 -12.39
C SER A 68 16.68 -3.47 -13.41
N GLY A 69 15.73 -2.77 -14.06
CA GLY A 69 14.85 -3.33 -15.07
C GLY A 69 13.48 -2.66 -15.11
N ARG A 70 12.62 -3.17 -15.99
CA ARG A 70 11.20 -2.79 -16.06
C ARG A 70 10.37 -3.75 -15.21
N TYR A 71 9.57 -3.19 -14.33
CA TYR A 71 8.61 -3.90 -13.50
C TYR A 71 7.21 -3.67 -14.04
N ASP A 72 6.42 -4.73 -14.06
CA ASP A 72 5.10 -4.79 -14.72
C ASP A 72 3.96 -5.19 -13.76
N SER A 73 4.29 -5.72 -12.58
CA SER A 73 3.30 -6.09 -11.57
C SER A 73 3.84 -5.95 -10.15
N MET A 74 2.93 -5.72 -9.20
CA MET A 74 3.21 -5.56 -7.79
C MET A 74 2.15 -6.28 -6.94
N LYS A 75 2.59 -6.83 -5.81
CA LYS A 75 1.73 -7.31 -4.72
C LYS A 75 2.12 -6.65 -3.41
N ILE A 76 1.16 -6.12 -2.65
CA ILE A 76 1.35 -5.64 -1.28
C ILE A 76 0.62 -6.60 -0.33
N ILE A 77 1.37 -7.15 0.63
CA ILE A 77 0.83 -8.08 1.62
C ILE A 77 0.68 -7.32 2.94
N PHE A 78 -0.56 -7.08 3.34
CA PHE A 78 -0.86 -6.41 4.61
C PHE A 78 -0.76 -7.38 5.79
N SER A 79 -0.53 -6.81 6.96
CA SER A 79 -0.67 -7.48 8.26
C SER A 79 -1.84 -6.87 9.04
N ASN A 80 -2.05 -7.33 10.27
CA ASN A 80 -3.15 -6.87 11.11
C ASN A 80 -3.21 -5.34 11.15
N SER A 81 -4.41 -4.83 10.93
CA SER A 81 -4.72 -3.41 10.87
C SER A 81 -5.60 -3.02 12.06
N THR A 82 -5.67 -1.74 12.39
CA THR A 82 -6.50 -1.26 13.49
C THR A 82 -7.31 -0.04 13.07
N VAL A 83 -8.51 0.07 13.62
CA VAL A 83 -9.41 1.22 13.40
C VAL A 83 -9.67 1.92 14.72
N LEU A 84 -9.72 3.25 14.72
CA LEU A 84 -10.13 4.05 15.87
C LEU A 84 -11.56 4.54 15.70
N ILE A 85 -12.46 3.99 16.52
CA ILE A 85 -13.89 4.34 16.53
C ILE A 85 -14.21 4.92 17.90
N SER A 86 -14.64 6.18 17.95
CA SER A 86 -15.02 6.85 19.20
C SER A 86 -13.95 6.75 20.31
N GLY A 87 -12.66 6.80 19.93
CA GLY A 87 -11.53 6.74 20.87
C GLY A 87 -11.15 5.33 21.33
N GLN A 88 -11.79 4.28 20.82
CA GLN A 88 -11.42 2.89 21.08
C GLN A 88 -10.72 2.29 19.87
N ILE A 89 -9.60 1.61 20.11
CA ILE A 89 -8.84 0.89 19.08
C ILE A 89 -9.43 -0.50 18.94
N GLN A 90 -9.86 -0.85 17.73
CA GLN A 90 -10.39 -2.16 17.41
C GLN A 90 -9.50 -2.84 16.35
N PRO A 91 -9.11 -4.12 16.54
CA PRO A 91 -8.42 -4.86 15.51
C PRO A 91 -9.35 -5.13 14.33
N VAL A 92 -8.80 -5.05 13.12
CA VAL A 92 -9.51 -5.38 11.88
C VAL A 92 -8.71 -6.45 11.16
N ALA A 93 -9.41 -7.47 10.67
CA ALA A 93 -8.78 -8.49 9.83
C ALA A 93 -8.12 -7.81 8.62
N ALA A 94 -6.88 -8.21 8.34
CA ALA A 94 -6.11 -7.65 7.23
C ALA A 94 -6.86 -7.86 5.91
N SER A 95 -6.79 -6.85 5.03
CA SER A 95 -7.24 -6.99 3.65
C SER A 95 -6.47 -8.13 2.97
N PRO A 96 -7.09 -8.82 2.00
CA PRO A 96 -6.33 -9.57 1.01
C PRO A 96 -5.19 -8.73 0.45
N ALA A 97 -4.15 -9.40 -0.06
CA ALA A 97 -3.04 -8.71 -0.72
C ALA A 97 -3.58 -7.78 -1.83
N LEU A 98 -3.00 -6.58 -1.93
CA LEU A 98 -3.31 -5.67 -3.04
C LEU A 98 -2.45 -6.06 -4.22
N ASP A 99 -3.08 -6.45 -5.31
CA ASP A 99 -2.43 -6.76 -6.58
C ASP A 99 -2.60 -5.58 -7.54
N ALA A 100 -1.53 -5.21 -8.24
CA ALA A 100 -1.49 -4.08 -9.15
C ALA A 100 -0.68 -4.41 -10.40
N ASP A 101 -1.31 -4.30 -11.57
CA ASP A 101 -0.57 -4.14 -12.82
C ASP A 101 0.01 -2.72 -12.87
N MET A 102 1.27 -2.59 -13.25
CA MET A 102 1.97 -1.31 -13.24
C MET A 102 3.03 -1.23 -14.32
N THR A 103 3.66 -0.08 -14.49
CA THR A 103 4.90 0.01 -15.27
C THR A 103 5.83 0.94 -14.54
N MET A 104 6.93 0.39 -14.01
CA MET A 104 7.96 1.14 -13.31
C MET A 104 9.33 0.77 -13.88
N LEU A 105 10.08 1.76 -14.35
CA LEU A 105 11.45 1.57 -14.82
C LEU A 105 12.42 1.93 -13.69
N VAL A 106 13.29 0.99 -13.33
CA VAL A 106 14.41 1.23 -12.40
C VAL A 106 15.72 1.14 -13.19
N ALA A 107 16.29 2.28 -13.53
CA ALA A 107 17.59 2.35 -14.20
C ALA A 107 18.74 1.92 -13.26
N PRO A 108 19.90 1.48 -13.78
CA PRO A 108 21.10 1.27 -12.97
C PRO A 108 21.46 2.56 -12.21
N ASN A 109 21.57 2.47 -10.88
CA ASN A 109 21.79 3.60 -9.96
C ASN A 109 20.72 4.70 -10.05
N GLY A 110 19.58 4.44 -10.69
CA GLY A 110 18.46 5.35 -10.80
C GLY A 110 17.34 5.01 -9.83
N ASN A 111 16.28 5.81 -9.88
CA ASN A 111 15.09 5.66 -9.04
C ASN A 111 13.88 5.35 -9.92
N GLY A 112 13.08 4.36 -9.52
CA GLY A 112 11.70 4.19 -9.96
C GLY A 112 10.77 4.58 -8.82
N ASP A 113 9.71 5.33 -9.12
CA ASP A 113 8.74 5.80 -8.12
C ASP A 113 7.33 5.39 -8.57
N LEU A 114 6.58 4.74 -7.70
CA LEU A 114 5.22 4.27 -7.96
C LEU A 114 4.25 4.86 -6.93
N LEU A 115 3.23 5.53 -7.42
CA LEU A 115 2.08 5.99 -6.64
C LEU A 115 0.92 5.00 -6.78
N LEU A 116 0.44 4.51 -5.64
CA LEU A 116 -0.80 3.73 -5.52
C LEU A 116 -1.90 4.59 -4.93
N ILE A 117 -3.02 4.66 -5.63
CA ILE A 117 -4.25 5.28 -5.15
C ILE A 117 -5.21 4.16 -4.78
N VAL A 118 -5.64 4.14 -3.52
CA VAL A 118 -6.54 3.11 -3.00
C VAL A 118 -7.84 3.73 -2.49
N ALA A 119 -8.92 2.98 -2.54
CA ALA A 119 -10.16 3.24 -1.81
C ALA A 119 -10.41 2.09 -0.84
N PHE A 120 -11.27 2.30 0.16
CA PHE A 120 -11.66 1.24 1.07
C PHE A 120 -13.15 1.24 1.37
N ASP A 121 -13.69 0.05 1.65
CA ASP A 121 -15.12 -0.14 1.94
C ASP A 121 -15.39 0.03 3.44
N TYR A 122 -16.23 1.01 3.79
CA TYR A 122 -16.65 1.27 5.16
C TYR A 122 -17.66 0.25 5.67
N ALA A 123 -18.48 -0.34 4.80
CA ALA A 123 -19.49 -1.31 5.21
C ALA A 123 -18.83 -2.57 5.81
N THR A 124 -17.71 -3.02 5.25
CA THR A 124 -16.97 -4.18 5.76
C THR A 124 -16.23 -3.90 7.05
N LEU A 125 -15.84 -2.64 7.31
CA LEU A 125 -15.19 -2.24 8.58
C LEU A 125 -16.13 -2.28 9.78
N PHE A 126 -17.44 -2.12 9.55
CA PHE A 126 -18.47 -2.09 10.60
C PHE A 126 -19.38 -3.33 10.61
N ALA A 127 -19.06 -4.36 9.83
CA ALA A 127 -19.78 -5.62 9.86
C ALA A 127 -19.56 -6.37 11.19
N ASP A 128 -20.42 -7.35 11.48
CA ASP A 128 -20.32 -8.21 12.68
C ASP A 128 -18.94 -8.87 12.81
N THR A 129 -18.30 -9.18 11.67
CA THR A 129 -16.89 -9.58 11.58
C THR A 129 -16.12 -8.51 10.80
N PRO A 130 -15.47 -7.55 11.48
CA PRO A 130 -14.87 -6.41 10.81
C PRO A 130 -13.65 -6.83 9.97
N SER A 131 -13.64 -6.39 8.71
CA SER A 131 -12.55 -6.65 7.76
C SER A 131 -12.25 -5.41 6.92
N LEU A 132 -10.96 -5.20 6.64
CA LEU A 132 -10.54 -4.16 5.71
C LEU A 132 -10.62 -4.70 4.28
N SER A 133 -11.33 -3.99 3.41
CA SER A 133 -11.31 -4.24 1.97
C SER A 133 -10.69 -3.05 1.27
N LEU A 134 -9.52 -3.25 0.66
CA LEU A 134 -8.84 -2.23 -0.15
C LEU A 134 -9.09 -2.49 -1.64
N ILE A 135 -9.45 -1.43 -2.35
CA ILE A 135 -9.64 -1.43 -3.79
C ILE A 135 -8.54 -0.56 -4.40
N LEU A 136 -7.72 -1.15 -5.27
CA LEU A 136 -6.79 -0.36 -6.08
C LEU A 136 -7.59 0.47 -7.09
N VAL A 137 -7.41 1.78 -7.04
CA VAL A 137 -8.02 2.72 -7.99
C VAL A 137 -7.07 2.96 -9.17
N SER A 138 -5.79 3.19 -8.88
CA SER A 138 -4.75 3.35 -9.90
C SER A 138 -3.36 3.08 -9.37
N ALA A 139 -2.48 2.61 -10.25
CA ALA A 139 -1.03 2.54 -10.03
C ALA A 139 -0.34 3.34 -11.14
N THR A 140 0.37 4.40 -10.79
CA THR A 140 1.03 5.29 -11.76
C THR A 140 2.44 5.62 -11.32
N THR A 141 3.33 5.96 -12.25
CA THR A 141 4.62 6.55 -11.88
C THR A 141 4.39 7.93 -11.29
N ALA A 142 4.99 8.22 -10.14
CA ALA A 142 4.86 9.49 -9.44
C ALA A 142 5.65 10.63 -10.11
#